data_AF-A0A3D3DMX7-F1
#
_entry.id   AF-A0A3D3DMX7-F1
#
_cell.length_a   1.000
_cell.length_b   1.000
_cell.length_c   1.000
_cell.angle_alpha   90.00
_cell.angle_beta   90.00
_cell.angle_gamma   90.00
#
_symmetry.space_group_name_H-M   'P 1'
#
loop_
_entity.id
_entity.type
_entity.pdbx_description
1 polymer ?
#
loop_
_entity_poly.entity_id
_entity_poly.type
_entity_poly.pdbx_seq_one_letter_code
_entity_poly.pdbx_strand_id
1 'polypeptide(L)'
;MLASSVRELELLADELRFFLGPNSGRVCILPGWECLPYDRYSPHPEITSQRIRTLGQLCQSDPFILLVCAEQILFRLPKREFISGASFNISVGDVINPLRLRDQLSDAGYLGVSQVQAEGEYAVRGGIIDVFPMGAAAPFRLDLFGDEIEQIRFFDPESQKSTGETGALDILPAREFPTDKAAIEQFRKSFRQQMPGDPQSSIIYREVSEGRFPAGIEFYLPLFFDSASTIFDYLPADLQWLAPKEWFSQIQTEIANV
;
A
#
# COMPACT_ATOMS: atom_id res chain seq x y z
N MET A 1 18.97 -0.10 4.78
CA MET A 1 20.09 -0.41 3.86
C MET A 1 19.82 0.29 2.54
N LEU A 2 20.80 1.05 2.05
CA LEU A 2 20.75 1.73 0.76
C LEU A 2 21.45 0.88 -0.29
N ALA A 3 20.78 0.64 -1.41
CA ALA A 3 21.36 -0.02 -2.58
C ALA A 3 21.60 1.01 -3.70
N SER A 4 22.63 0.78 -4.51
CA SER A 4 22.96 1.63 -5.65
C SER A 4 22.10 1.36 -6.89
N SER A 5 21.45 0.19 -6.95
CA SER A 5 20.57 -0.21 -8.06
C SER A 5 19.50 -1.22 -7.59
N VAL A 6 18.42 -1.35 -8.36
CA VAL A 6 17.37 -2.36 -8.12
C VAL A 6 17.93 -3.78 -8.13
N ARG A 7 18.85 -4.07 -9.05
CA ARG A 7 19.51 -5.38 -9.13
C ARG A 7 20.32 -5.71 -7.87
N GLU A 8 21.07 -4.74 -7.34
CA GLU A 8 21.80 -4.93 -6.08
C GLU A 8 20.84 -5.12 -4.91
N LEU A 9 19.74 -4.35 -4.90
CA LEU A 9 18.70 -4.45 -3.88
C LEU A 9 18.11 -5.87 -3.82
N GLU A 10 17.77 -6.45 -4.97
CA GLU A 10 17.21 -7.80 -5.08
C GLU A 10 18.20 -8.87 -4.60
N LEU A 11 19.45 -8.81 -5.05
CA LEU A 11 20.50 -9.73 -4.63
C LEU A 11 20.70 -9.69 -3.11
N LEU A 12 20.79 -8.49 -2.55
CA LEU A 12 20.94 -8.29 -1.11
C LEU A 12 19.72 -8.80 -0.33
N ALA A 13 18.51 -8.62 -0.87
CA ALA A 13 17.30 -9.15 -0.25
C ALA A 13 17.32 -10.68 -0.17
N ASP A 14 17.74 -11.36 -1.25
CA ASP A 14 17.80 -12.82 -1.31
C ASP A 14 18.87 -13.37 -0.35
N GLU A 15 20.05 -12.75 -0.32
CA GLU A 15 21.10 -13.09 0.64
C GLU A 15 20.61 -12.93 2.10
N LEU A 16 20.00 -11.78 2.43
CA LEU A 16 19.47 -11.52 3.76
C LEU A 16 18.39 -12.54 4.15
N ARG A 17 17.44 -12.84 3.25
CA ARG A 17 16.40 -13.84 3.49
C ARG A 17 17.00 -15.22 3.73
N PHE A 18 18.01 -15.61 2.97
CA PHE A 18 18.72 -16.87 3.15
C PHE A 18 19.38 -16.96 4.53
N PHE A 19 20.16 -15.94 4.92
CA PHE A 19 20.89 -15.96 6.20
C PHE A 19 19.99 -15.76 7.43
N LEU A 20 18.87 -15.04 7.29
CA LEU A 20 17.92 -14.83 8.39
C LEU A 20 16.97 -16.01 8.61
N GLY A 21 16.77 -16.86 7.60
CA GLY A 21 15.93 -18.06 7.67
C GLY A 21 14.53 -17.75 8.20
N PRO A 22 14.13 -18.27 9.38
CA PRO A 22 12.82 -17.99 9.99
C PRO A 22 12.51 -16.50 10.19
N ASN A 23 13.54 -15.65 10.32
CA ASN A 23 13.38 -14.20 10.50
C ASN A 23 13.37 -13.42 9.17
N SER A 24 13.35 -14.10 8.03
CA SER A 24 13.33 -13.49 6.69
C SER A 24 12.16 -12.52 6.48
N GLY A 25 11.05 -12.70 7.19
CA GLY A 25 9.89 -11.79 7.16
C GLY A 25 10.18 -10.36 7.63
N ARG A 26 11.34 -10.12 8.27
CA ARG A 26 11.79 -8.78 8.67
C ARG A 26 12.42 -7.98 7.53
N VAL A 27 12.77 -8.64 6.42
CA VAL A 27 13.37 -7.97 5.24
C VAL A 27 12.25 -7.31 4.44
N CYS A 28 12.22 -5.99 4.50
CA CYS A 28 11.24 -5.15 3.81
C CYS A 28 11.90 -4.49 2.60
N ILE A 29 11.20 -4.45 1.47
CA ILE A 29 11.63 -3.76 0.26
C ILE A 29 10.56 -2.74 -0.08
N LEU A 30 10.93 -1.47 -0.24
CA LEU A 30 10.02 -0.50 -0.83
C LEU A 30 10.38 -0.38 -2.32
N PRO A 31 9.63 -1.02 -3.23
CA PRO A 31 9.94 -0.93 -4.65
C PRO A 31 9.60 0.46 -5.18
N GLY A 32 10.25 0.85 -6.28
CA GLY A 32 9.81 2.01 -7.07
C GLY A 32 8.46 1.74 -7.73
N TRP A 33 7.83 2.77 -8.26
CA TRP A 33 6.57 2.59 -9.02
C TRP A 33 6.75 1.94 -10.39
N GLU A 34 7.99 1.85 -10.89
CA GLU A 34 8.33 1.33 -12.23
C GLU A 34 7.65 2.06 -13.39
N CYS A 35 7.16 3.27 -13.15
CA CYS A 35 6.70 4.22 -14.15
C CYS A 35 7.57 5.48 -14.16
N LEU A 36 7.60 6.18 -15.29
CA LEU A 36 8.37 7.42 -15.40
C LEU A 36 7.72 8.54 -14.57
N PRO A 37 8.47 9.51 -14.05
CA PRO A 37 7.86 10.65 -13.35
C PRO A 37 6.79 11.34 -14.21
N TYR A 38 5.58 11.47 -13.66
CA TYR A 38 4.41 12.06 -14.32
C TYR A 38 3.92 11.28 -15.56
N ASP A 39 4.11 9.96 -15.56
CA ASP A 39 3.54 9.08 -16.58
C ASP A 39 2.00 9.11 -16.59
N ARG A 40 1.41 8.65 -17.69
CA ARG A 40 -0.03 8.45 -17.84
C ARG A 40 -0.49 7.06 -17.40
N TYR A 41 0.44 6.23 -16.94
CA TYR A 41 0.18 4.90 -16.41
C TYR A 41 0.30 4.91 -14.89
N SER A 42 -0.56 4.15 -14.24
CA SER A 42 -0.42 3.85 -12.81
C SER A 42 0.59 2.71 -12.61
N PRO A 43 1.20 2.61 -11.41
CA PRO A 43 2.02 1.46 -11.06
C PRO A 43 1.22 0.17 -11.21
N HIS A 44 1.91 -0.94 -11.51
CA HIS A 44 1.24 -2.25 -11.54
C HIS A 44 0.61 -2.56 -10.16
N PRO A 45 -0.58 -3.21 -10.10
CA PRO A 45 -1.23 -3.53 -8.83
C PRO A 45 -0.32 -4.30 -7.87
N GLU A 46 0.47 -5.24 -8.38
CA GLU A 46 1.44 -6.00 -7.59
C GLU A 46 2.50 -5.09 -6.92
N ILE A 47 3.01 -4.08 -7.65
CA ILE A 47 3.94 -3.09 -7.09
C ILE A 47 3.27 -2.28 -5.99
N THR A 48 2.03 -1.83 -6.22
CA THR A 48 1.25 -1.09 -5.21
C THR A 48 1.02 -1.97 -3.97
N SER A 49 0.69 -3.25 -4.17
CA SER A 49 0.48 -4.26 -3.12
C SER A 49 1.74 -4.44 -2.27
N GLN A 50 2.90 -4.61 -2.91
CA GLN A 50 4.19 -4.72 -2.24
C GLN A 50 4.55 -3.46 -1.45
N ARG A 51 4.29 -2.27 -2.01
CA ARG A 51 4.54 -0.99 -1.33
C ARG A 51 3.67 -0.83 -0.10
N ILE A 52 2.35 -1.04 -0.23
CA ILE A 52 1.41 -0.97 0.89
C ILE A 52 1.78 -1.97 1.98
N ARG A 53 2.16 -3.20 1.61
CA ARG A 53 2.67 -4.20 2.56
C ARG A 53 3.85 -3.67 3.36
N THR A 54 4.86 -3.17 2.66
CA THR A 54 6.07 -2.63 3.28
C THR A 54 5.74 -1.46 4.20
N LEU A 55 4.91 -0.51 3.76
CA LEU A 55 4.49 0.61 4.59
C LEU A 55 3.71 0.14 5.83
N GLY A 56 2.85 -0.87 5.69
CA GLY A 56 2.14 -1.51 6.79
C GLY A 56 3.09 -2.16 7.81
N GLN A 57 4.12 -2.88 7.35
CA GLN A 57 5.16 -3.44 8.22
C GLN A 57 5.96 -2.35 8.94
N LEU A 58 6.31 -1.26 8.25
CA LEU A 58 7.00 -0.11 8.85
C LEU A 58 6.11 0.63 9.87
N CYS A 59 4.78 0.49 9.79
CA CYS A 59 3.86 1.02 10.79
C CYS A 59 3.87 0.25 12.10
N GLN A 60 4.31 -1.01 12.09
CA GLN A 60 4.42 -1.86 13.28
C GLN A 60 5.67 -1.50 14.11
N SER A 61 5.75 -2.02 15.34
CA SER A 61 6.89 -1.81 16.24
C SER A 61 7.94 -2.92 16.14
N ASP A 62 7.75 -3.89 15.24
CA ASP A 62 8.67 -5.01 15.08
C ASP A 62 9.98 -4.59 14.41
N PRO A 63 11.13 -5.18 14.80
CA PRO A 63 12.40 -4.91 14.14
C PRO A 63 12.39 -5.31 12.67
N PHE A 64 12.85 -4.41 11.79
CA PHE A 64 12.88 -4.63 10.35
C PHE A 64 14.26 -4.30 9.74
N ILE A 65 14.51 -4.85 8.55
CA ILE A 65 15.60 -4.42 7.67
C ILE A 65 14.94 -3.85 6.42
N LEU A 66 14.97 -2.53 6.25
CA LEU A 66 14.43 -1.88 5.07
C LEU A 66 15.51 -1.74 4.00
N LEU A 67 15.23 -2.23 2.80
CA LEU A 67 16.05 -2.07 1.60
C LEU A 67 15.38 -1.06 0.66
N VAL A 68 16.13 -0.02 0.26
CA VAL A 68 15.68 1.02 -0.68
C VAL A 68 16.82 1.47 -1.57
N CYS A 69 16.53 1.94 -2.78
CA CYS A 69 17.49 2.71 -3.57
C CYS A 69 17.25 4.21 -3.35
N ALA A 70 18.22 5.03 -3.76
CA ALA A 70 18.15 6.49 -3.59
C ALA A 70 16.89 7.11 -4.23
N GLU A 71 16.44 6.56 -5.37
CA GLU A 71 15.30 7.08 -6.10
C GLU A 71 13.99 6.97 -5.31
N GLN A 72 13.77 5.86 -4.58
CA GLN A 72 12.56 5.66 -3.77
C GLN A 72 12.48 6.62 -2.59
N ILE A 73 13.62 7.10 -2.08
CA ILE A 73 13.68 8.06 -0.97
C ILE A 73 13.11 9.43 -1.38
N LEU A 74 13.22 9.78 -2.66
CA LEU A 74 12.77 11.08 -3.19
C LEU A 74 11.25 11.19 -3.31
N PHE A 75 10.55 10.06 -3.41
CA PHE A 75 9.10 10.06 -3.56
C PHE A 75 8.39 10.44 -2.25
N ARG A 76 7.29 11.17 -2.40
CA ARG A 76 6.34 11.39 -1.31
C ARG A 76 5.51 10.12 -1.11
N LEU A 77 5.21 9.84 0.16
CA LEU A 77 4.47 8.68 0.63
C LEU A 77 3.19 9.12 1.32
N PRO A 78 2.19 8.22 1.47
CA PRO A 78 1.05 8.48 2.34
C PRO A 78 1.51 8.80 3.75
N LYS A 79 0.67 9.46 4.52
CA LYS A 79 0.86 9.59 5.97
C LYS A 79 0.87 8.22 6.64
N ARG A 80 1.74 8.03 7.64
CA ARG A 80 1.79 6.80 8.44
C ARG A 80 0.41 6.49 9.05
N GLU A 81 -0.27 7.53 9.52
CA GLU A 81 -1.60 7.42 10.14
C GLU A 81 -2.67 6.98 9.15
N PHE A 82 -2.50 7.27 7.85
CA PHE A 82 -3.41 6.77 6.82
C PHE A 82 -3.26 5.26 6.66
N ILE A 83 -2.03 4.76 6.52
CA ILE A 83 -1.79 3.32 6.39
C ILE A 83 -2.29 2.57 7.63
N SER A 84 -1.93 3.03 8.84
CA SER A 84 -2.37 2.36 10.07
C SER A 84 -3.86 2.52 10.35
N GLY A 85 -4.44 3.70 10.07
CA GLY A 85 -5.82 4.04 10.41
C GLY A 85 -6.86 3.51 9.43
N ALA A 86 -6.48 3.29 8.16
CA ALA A 86 -7.33 2.66 7.16
C ALA A 86 -7.12 1.13 7.08
N SER A 87 -6.32 0.57 8.00
CA SER A 87 -6.22 -0.87 8.19
C SER A 87 -7.29 -1.37 9.15
N PHE A 88 -7.92 -2.50 8.86
CA PHE A 88 -8.84 -3.15 9.80
C PHE A 88 -8.66 -4.67 9.81
N ASN A 89 -8.81 -5.24 11.00
CA ASN A 89 -8.72 -6.67 11.25
C ASN A 89 -10.12 -7.28 11.21
N ILE A 90 -10.20 -8.49 10.65
CA ILE A 90 -11.41 -9.32 10.68
C ILE A 90 -11.02 -10.69 11.22
N SER A 91 -11.77 -11.18 12.19
CA SER A 91 -11.56 -12.47 12.85
C SER A 91 -12.80 -13.36 12.75
N VAL A 92 -12.59 -14.67 12.86
CA VAL A 92 -13.70 -15.64 13.04
C VAL A 92 -14.49 -15.29 14.30
N GLY A 93 -15.82 -15.29 14.19
CA GLY A 93 -16.75 -14.88 15.25
C GLY A 93 -17.11 -13.40 15.23
N ASP A 94 -16.50 -12.58 14.37
CA ASP A 94 -16.92 -11.19 14.21
C ASP A 94 -18.31 -11.09 13.59
N VAL A 95 -19.12 -10.16 14.11
CA VAL A 95 -20.44 -9.84 13.55
C VAL A 95 -20.30 -8.68 12.55
N ILE A 96 -20.45 -8.98 11.27
CA ILE A 96 -20.25 -8.06 10.17
C ILE A 96 -21.49 -8.00 9.26
N ASN A 97 -21.92 -6.78 8.96
CA ASN A 97 -22.93 -6.55 7.93
C ASN A 97 -22.25 -6.50 6.54
N PRO A 98 -22.57 -7.41 5.61
CA PRO A 98 -21.91 -7.48 4.30
C PRO A 98 -22.00 -6.19 3.48
N LEU A 99 -23.12 -5.45 3.58
CA LEU A 99 -23.29 -4.19 2.86
C LEU A 99 -22.40 -3.10 3.43
N ARG A 100 -22.22 -3.07 4.75
CA ARG A 100 -21.28 -2.13 5.39
C ARG A 100 -19.84 -2.46 5.08
N LEU A 101 -19.46 -3.74 5.13
CA LEU A 101 -18.10 -4.16 4.76
C LEU A 101 -17.79 -3.83 3.30
N ARG A 102 -18.75 -4.02 2.39
CA ARG A 102 -18.64 -3.58 0.99
C ARG A 102 -18.34 -2.08 0.87
N ASP A 103 -19.07 -1.26 1.62
CA ASP A 103 -18.89 0.18 1.59
C ASP A 103 -17.53 0.56 2.19
N GLN A 104 -17.09 -0.08 3.28
CA GLN A 104 -15.76 0.11 3.87
C GLN A 104 -14.63 -0.30 2.92
N LEU A 105 -14.76 -1.42 2.21
CA LEU A 105 -13.79 -1.87 1.21
C LEU A 105 -13.72 -0.88 0.04
N SER A 106 -14.87 -0.41 -0.44
CA SER A 106 -14.95 0.62 -1.48
C SER A 106 -14.28 1.92 -1.05
N ASP A 107 -14.53 2.37 0.18
CA ASP A 107 -13.93 3.58 0.75
C ASP A 107 -12.41 3.42 0.96
N ALA A 108 -11.95 2.20 1.27
CA ALA A 108 -10.52 1.83 1.30
C ALA A 108 -9.89 1.66 -0.09
N GLY A 109 -10.67 1.87 -1.16
CA GLY A 109 -10.22 1.90 -2.55
C GLY A 109 -10.27 0.55 -3.28
N TYR A 110 -10.86 -0.49 -2.67
CA TYR A 110 -10.97 -1.80 -3.30
C TYR A 110 -12.00 -1.80 -4.43
N LEU A 111 -11.74 -2.63 -5.45
CA LEU A 111 -12.62 -2.81 -6.59
C LEU A 111 -13.62 -3.94 -6.36
N GLY A 112 -14.91 -3.61 -6.43
CA GLY A 112 -15.98 -4.61 -6.42
C GLY A 112 -16.07 -5.34 -7.76
N VAL A 113 -15.87 -6.65 -7.74
CA VAL A 113 -15.90 -7.54 -8.91
C VAL A 113 -16.88 -8.70 -8.71
N SER A 114 -17.19 -9.42 -9.79
CA SER A 114 -17.99 -10.64 -9.72
C SER A 114 -17.20 -11.84 -9.18
N GLN A 115 -15.88 -11.84 -9.40
CA GLN A 115 -14.96 -12.89 -9.03
C GLN A 115 -13.58 -12.26 -8.79
N VAL A 116 -13.02 -12.51 -7.61
CA VAL A 116 -11.71 -12.00 -7.20
C VAL A 116 -10.60 -12.80 -7.88
N GLN A 117 -9.68 -12.08 -8.53
CA GLN A 117 -8.54 -12.62 -9.26
C GLN A 117 -7.22 -11.94 -8.88
N ALA A 118 -7.25 -10.67 -8.46
CA ALA A 118 -6.05 -9.88 -8.15
C ALA A 118 -6.18 -9.10 -6.82
N GLU A 119 -5.05 -8.60 -6.29
CA GLU A 119 -5.03 -7.79 -5.07
C GLU A 119 -5.85 -6.50 -5.23
N GLY A 120 -6.47 -6.06 -4.14
CA GLY A 120 -7.33 -4.88 -4.14
C GLY A 120 -8.73 -5.16 -4.68
N GLU A 121 -9.09 -6.41 -4.96
CA GLU A 121 -10.43 -6.81 -5.38
C GLU A 121 -11.24 -7.43 -4.25
N TYR A 122 -12.57 -7.29 -4.33
CA TYR A 122 -13.50 -8.03 -3.48
C TYR A 122 -14.77 -8.43 -4.24
N ALA A 123 -15.45 -9.47 -3.77
CA ALA A 123 -16.75 -9.90 -4.28
C ALA A 123 -17.67 -10.31 -3.11
N VAL A 124 -18.92 -9.85 -3.13
CA VAL A 124 -19.94 -10.22 -2.14
C VAL A 124 -21.04 -11.05 -2.81
N ARG A 125 -21.24 -12.26 -2.31
CA ARG A 125 -22.16 -13.26 -2.88
C ARG A 125 -23.00 -13.92 -1.78
N GLY A 126 -24.10 -13.28 -1.40
CA GLY A 126 -24.94 -13.77 -0.31
C GLY A 126 -24.19 -13.77 1.01
N GLY A 127 -24.02 -14.94 1.63
CA GLY A 127 -23.24 -15.13 2.85
C GLY A 127 -21.75 -15.36 2.63
N ILE A 128 -21.22 -15.18 1.41
CA ILE A 128 -19.79 -15.35 1.12
C ILE A 128 -19.20 -14.00 0.70
N ILE A 129 -18.06 -13.66 1.27
CA ILE A 129 -17.29 -12.48 0.89
C ILE A 129 -15.88 -12.93 0.53
N ASP A 130 -15.50 -12.74 -0.72
CA ASP A 130 -14.11 -12.93 -1.16
C ASP A 130 -13.40 -11.59 -1.18
N VAL A 131 -12.17 -11.55 -0.71
CA VAL A 131 -11.32 -10.36 -0.72
C VAL A 131 -9.87 -10.76 -0.96
N PHE A 132 -9.15 -9.99 -1.75
CA PHE A 132 -7.71 -10.14 -1.89
C PHE A 132 -7.02 -8.89 -1.31
N PRO A 133 -6.61 -8.93 -0.02
CA PRO A 133 -6.01 -7.78 0.62
C PRO A 133 -4.67 -7.38 -0.01
N MET A 134 -4.39 -6.07 -0.04
CA MET A 134 -3.06 -5.61 -0.43
C MET A 134 -2.01 -6.17 0.52
N GLY A 135 -0.91 -6.67 -0.04
CA GLY A 135 0.20 -7.25 0.71
C GLY A 135 -0.02 -8.69 1.20
N ALA A 136 -1.20 -9.28 0.99
CA ALA A 136 -1.44 -10.69 1.30
C ALA A 136 -0.82 -11.60 0.23
N ALA A 137 -0.42 -12.81 0.63
CA ALA A 137 0.13 -13.81 -0.29
C ALA A 137 -0.96 -14.60 -1.04
N ALA A 138 -2.20 -14.56 -0.56
CA ALA A 138 -3.34 -15.27 -1.13
C ALA A 138 -4.64 -14.54 -0.77
N PRO A 139 -5.71 -14.68 -1.58
CA PRO A 139 -7.01 -14.14 -1.27
C PRO A 139 -7.73 -14.97 -0.20
N PHE A 140 -8.70 -14.34 0.45
CA PHE A 140 -9.48 -14.91 1.55
C PHE A 140 -10.96 -14.98 1.17
N ARG A 141 -11.60 -16.06 1.60
CA ARG A 141 -13.04 -16.28 1.58
C ARG A 141 -13.55 -16.26 3.02
N LEU A 142 -14.46 -15.35 3.29
CA LEU A 142 -15.21 -15.22 4.53
C LEU A 142 -16.56 -15.89 4.33
N ASP A 143 -16.83 -16.95 5.07
CA ASP A 143 -18.12 -17.64 5.06
C ASP A 143 -18.93 -17.16 6.28
N LEU A 144 -20.09 -16.54 6.02
CA LEU A 144 -20.98 -15.97 7.04
C LEU A 144 -22.21 -16.86 7.28
N PHE A 145 -22.56 -17.00 8.55
CA PHE A 145 -23.85 -17.55 8.98
C PHE A 145 -24.72 -16.42 9.56
N GLY A 146 -25.64 -15.90 8.74
CA GLY A 146 -26.35 -14.67 9.08
C GLY A 146 -25.42 -13.47 8.94
N ASP A 147 -25.05 -12.85 10.06
CA ASP A 147 -24.10 -11.75 10.15
C ASP A 147 -22.80 -12.11 10.89
N GLU A 148 -22.64 -13.35 11.36
CA GLU A 148 -21.41 -13.82 12.02
C GLU A 148 -20.47 -14.52 11.03
N ILE A 149 -19.17 -14.24 11.12
CA ILE A 149 -18.15 -14.96 10.37
C ILE A 149 -17.92 -16.32 11.00
N GLU A 150 -18.36 -17.37 10.31
CA GLU A 150 -18.18 -18.75 10.76
C GLU A 150 -16.76 -19.24 10.45
N GLN A 151 -16.25 -18.92 9.25
CA GLN A 151 -14.95 -19.40 8.79
C GLN A 151 -14.24 -18.39 7.88
N ILE A 152 -12.91 -18.42 7.95
CA ILE A 152 -12.05 -17.68 7.04
C ILE A 152 -11.09 -18.67 6.38
N ARG A 153 -11.09 -18.70 5.05
CA ARG A 153 -10.30 -19.63 4.26
C ARG A 153 -9.45 -18.90 3.24
N PHE A 154 -8.24 -19.39 3.00
CA PHE A 154 -7.53 -19.05 1.77
C PHE A 154 -8.20 -19.74 0.59
N PHE A 155 -8.12 -19.14 -0.60
CA PHE A 155 -8.50 -19.82 -1.83
C PHE A 155 -7.54 -19.51 -2.98
N ASP A 156 -7.56 -20.35 -4.00
CA ASP A 156 -6.78 -20.16 -5.22
C ASP A 156 -7.58 -19.31 -6.23
N PRO A 157 -7.06 -18.16 -6.71
CA PRO A 157 -7.82 -17.23 -7.54
C PRO A 157 -8.17 -17.78 -8.93
N GLU A 158 -7.39 -18.73 -9.48
CA GLU A 158 -7.71 -19.36 -10.77
C GLU A 158 -8.81 -20.42 -10.64
N SER A 159 -8.64 -21.37 -9.74
CA SER A 159 -9.55 -22.51 -9.57
C SER A 159 -10.75 -22.22 -8.67
N GLN A 160 -10.71 -21.12 -7.90
CA GLN A 160 -11.72 -20.69 -6.93
C GLN A 160 -11.99 -21.68 -5.79
N LYS A 161 -11.04 -22.58 -5.54
CA LYS A 161 -11.11 -23.60 -4.49
C LYS A 161 -10.37 -23.15 -3.24
N SER A 162 -10.96 -23.42 -2.08
CA SER A 162 -10.30 -23.18 -0.80
C SER A 162 -9.07 -24.07 -0.64
N THR A 163 -8.01 -23.52 -0.05
CA THR A 163 -6.70 -24.19 0.10
C THR A 163 -6.28 -24.39 1.56
N GLY A 164 -6.80 -23.59 2.49
CA GLY A 164 -6.53 -23.68 3.92
C GLY A 164 -7.40 -22.74 4.76
N GLU A 165 -7.33 -22.85 6.09
CA GLU A 165 -8.10 -22.04 7.03
C GLU A 165 -7.19 -21.09 7.83
N THR A 166 -7.73 -19.95 8.25
CA THR A 166 -7.08 -19.00 9.17
C THR A 166 -8.11 -18.48 10.18
N GLY A 167 -7.65 -17.97 11.32
CA GLY A 167 -8.52 -17.37 12.34
C GLY A 167 -8.83 -15.90 12.09
N ALA A 168 -8.00 -15.20 11.29
CA ALA A 168 -8.13 -13.78 11.04
C ALA A 168 -7.43 -13.36 9.74
N LEU A 169 -7.73 -12.15 9.29
CA LEU A 169 -7.00 -11.41 8.26
C LEU A 169 -6.91 -9.92 8.60
N ASP A 170 -5.85 -9.29 8.13
CA ASP A 170 -5.70 -7.84 8.12
C ASP A 170 -5.94 -7.31 6.70
N ILE A 171 -6.72 -6.24 6.61
CA ILE A 171 -7.02 -5.56 5.34
C ILE A 171 -6.35 -4.20 5.37
N LEU A 172 -5.34 -4.02 4.52
CA LEU A 172 -4.66 -2.75 4.28
C LEU A 172 -5.43 -1.92 3.22
N PRO A 173 -5.19 -0.60 3.09
CA PRO A 173 -5.79 0.19 2.01
C PRO A 173 -5.41 -0.32 0.62
N ALA A 174 -6.33 -0.24 -0.35
CA ALA A 174 -6.07 -0.65 -1.73
C ALA A 174 -5.15 0.33 -2.49
N ARG A 175 -4.97 1.54 -1.97
CA ARG A 175 -4.19 2.63 -2.60
C ARG A 175 -3.33 3.35 -1.58
N GLU A 176 -2.27 3.99 -2.08
CA GLU A 176 -1.38 4.84 -1.28
C GLU A 176 -1.96 6.23 -0.97
N PHE A 177 -3.25 6.45 -1.21
CA PHE A 177 -3.97 7.68 -0.89
C PHE A 177 -5.45 7.37 -0.63
N PRO A 178 -6.12 8.17 0.20
CA PRO A 178 -7.54 7.97 0.48
C PRO A 178 -8.41 8.32 -0.73
N THR A 179 -9.53 7.59 -0.89
CA THR A 179 -10.46 7.73 -2.03
C THR A 179 -11.88 8.10 -1.62
N ASP A 180 -12.10 8.34 -0.32
CA ASP A 180 -13.40 8.72 0.22
C ASP A 180 -13.79 10.16 -0.15
N LYS A 181 -15.01 10.55 0.21
CA LYS A 181 -15.53 11.89 -0.10
C LYS A 181 -14.67 13.01 0.49
N ALA A 182 -14.15 12.82 1.71
CA ALA A 182 -13.30 13.81 2.37
C ALA A 182 -11.97 13.98 1.61
N ALA A 183 -11.37 12.88 1.13
CA ALA A 183 -10.18 12.94 0.31
C ALA A 183 -10.39 13.64 -1.04
N ILE A 184 -11.54 13.43 -1.69
CA ILE A 184 -11.88 14.13 -2.94
C ILE A 184 -11.99 15.64 -2.70
N GLU A 185 -12.61 16.06 -1.60
CA GLU A 185 -12.70 17.47 -1.22
C GLU A 185 -11.31 18.08 -0.93
N GLN A 186 -10.49 17.35 -0.18
CA GLN A 186 -9.10 17.73 0.10
C GLN A 186 -8.29 17.87 -1.19
N PHE A 187 -8.36 16.88 -2.08
CA PHE A 187 -7.72 16.93 -3.38
C PHE A 187 -8.13 18.18 -4.17
N ARG A 188 -9.43 18.45 -4.27
CA ARG A 188 -9.95 19.61 -5.00
C ARG A 188 -9.49 20.94 -4.40
N LYS A 189 -9.36 21.01 -3.08
CA LYS A 189 -8.82 22.17 -2.35
C LYS A 189 -7.33 22.33 -2.65
N SER A 190 -6.52 21.31 -2.43
CA SER A 190 -5.06 21.32 -2.68
C SER A 190 -4.72 21.64 -4.13
N PHE A 191 -5.43 21.02 -5.08
CA PHE A 191 -5.24 21.26 -6.51
C PHE A 191 -5.44 22.75 -6.86
N ARG A 192 -6.53 23.37 -6.39
CA ARG A 192 -6.80 24.80 -6.62
C ARG A 192 -5.78 25.74 -6.00
N GLN A 193 -5.13 25.32 -4.92
CA GLN A 193 -4.14 26.13 -4.22
C GLN A 193 -2.75 26.03 -4.87
N GLN A 194 -2.40 24.87 -5.42
CA GLN A 194 -1.05 24.58 -5.87
C GLN A 194 -0.89 24.64 -7.39
N MET A 195 -1.95 24.36 -8.15
CA MET A 195 -1.89 24.31 -9.61
C MET A 195 -2.39 25.62 -10.24
N PRO A 196 -1.61 26.25 -11.13
CA PRO A 196 -2.03 27.47 -11.83
C PRO A 196 -3.08 27.16 -12.90
N GLY A 197 -3.93 28.14 -13.21
CA GLY A 197 -4.94 28.06 -14.26
C GLY A 197 -6.33 27.62 -13.79
N ASP A 198 -7.23 27.37 -14.74
CA ASP A 198 -8.58 26.88 -14.46
C ASP A 198 -8.54 25.37 -14.17
N PRO A 199 -8.92 24.91 -12.95
CA PRO A 199 -8.96 23.48 -12.63
C PRO A 199 -9.82 22.67 -13.60
N GLN A 200 -10.87 23.26 -14.17
CA GLN A 200 -11.76 22.56 -15.09
C GLN A 200 -11.09 22.19 -16.41
N SER A 201 -9.93 22.78 -16.75
CA SER A 201 -9.16 22.34 -17.91
C SER A 201 -8.40 21.03 -17.66
N SER A 202 -8.13 20.67 -16.40
CA SER A 202 -7.42 19.44 -16.03
C SER A 202 -8.34 18.22 -16.03
N ILE A 203 -7.99 17.20 -16.82
CA ILE A 203 -8.71 15.92 -16.83
C ILE A 203 -8.65 15.24 -15.47
N ILE A 204 -7.48 15.29 -14.81
CA ILE A 204 -7.28 14.71 -13.47
C ILE A 204 -8.22 15.35 -12.46
N TYR A 205 -8.34 16.69 -12.49
CA TYR A 205 -9.23 17.40 -11.58
C TYR A 205 -10.69 17.01 -11.80
N ARG A 206 -11.16 16.94 -13.05
CA ARG A 206 -12.55 16.57 -13.36
C ARG A 206 -12.86 15.14 -12.94
N GLU A 207 -12.01 14.18 -13.30
CA GLU A 207 -12.19 12.77 -12.97
C GLU A 207 -12.24 12.55 -11.46
N VAL A 208 -11.27 13.07 -10.71
CA VAL A 208 -11.24 12.92 -9.23
C VAL A 208 -12.44 13.60 -8.59
N SER A 209 -12.88 14.73 -9.12
CA SER A 209 -14.09 15.42 -8.64
C SER A 209 -15.37 14.62 -8.82
N GLU A 210 -15.39 13.70 -9.78
CA GLU A 210 -16.48 12.78 -10.03
C GLU A 210 -16.26 11.41 -9.35
N GLY A 211 -15.25 11.30 -8.47
CA GLY A 211 -14.92 10.07 -7.74
C GLY A 211 -14.21 9.02 -8.57
N ARG A 212 -13.61 9.40 -9.71
CA ARG A 212 -12.83 8.51 -10.57
C ARG A 212 -11.33 8.81 -10.44
N PHE A 213 -10.54 7.75 -10.38
CA PHE A 213 -9.09 7.84 -10.17
C PHE A 213 -8.39 7.34 -11.44
N PRO A 214 -8.09 8.25 -12.40
CA PRO A 214 -7.55 7.86 -13.70
C PRO A 214 -6.10 7.37 -13.59
N ALA A 215 -5.60 6.69 -14.62
CA ALA A 215 -4.22 6.24 -14.66
C ALA A 215 -3.23 7.41 -14.51
N GLY A 216 -2.17 7.20 -13.71
CA GLY A 216 -1.18 8.21 -13.34
C GLY A 216 -1.61 9.14 -12.20
N ILE A 217 -2.74 8.87 -11.52
CA ILE A 217 -3.19 9.66 -10.37
C ILE A 217 -2.20 9.63 -9.18
N GLU A 218 -1.37 8.59 -9.09
CA GLU A 218 -0.38 8.40 -8.04
C GLU A 218 0.63 9.56 -7.96
N PHE A 219 0.94 10.21 -9.09
CA PHE A 219 1.82 11.38 -9.13
C PHE A 219 1.21 12.63 -8.46
N TYR A 220 -0.10 12.60 -8.18
CA TYR A 220 -0.81 13.65 -7.45
C TYR A 220 -1.09 13.25 -6.00
N LEU A 221 -0.51 12.14 -5.51
CA LEU A 221 -0.63 11.65 -4.13
C LEU A 221 -0.56 12.77 -3.07
N PRO A 222 0.40 13.71 -3.14
CA PRO A 222 0.49 14.75 -2.12
C PRO A 222 -0.75 15.65 -1.99
N LEU A 223 -1.58 15.76 -3.02
CA LEU A 223 -2.78 16.59 -2.99
C LEU A 223 -3.91 15.99 -2.16
N PHE A 224 -3.88 14.68 -1.90
CA PHE A 224 -4.88 13.98 -1.08
C PHE A 224 -4.67 14.16 0.43
N PHE A 225 -3.57 14.79 0.83
CA PHE A 225 -3.23 15.03 2.23
C PHE A 225 -3.02 16.52 2.49
N ASP A 226 -3.19 16.97 3.73
CA ASP A 226 -2.74 18.32 4.13
C ASP A 226 -1.21 18.46 4.08
N SER A 227 -0.51 17.35 4.30
CA SER A 227 0.93 17.21 4.14
C SER A 227 1.26 15.78 3.75
N ALA A 228 2.08 15.56 2.74
CA ALA A 228 2.57 14.22 2.42
C ALA A 228 3.78 13.87 3.29
N SER A 229 4.01 12.57 3.48
CA SER A 229 5.18 12.07 4.20
C SER A 229 6.30 11.70 3.23
N THR A 230 7.44 11.36 3.79
CA THR A 230 8.60 10.75 3.14
C THR A 230 8.86 9.41 3.82
N ILE A 231 9.80 8.62 3.28
CA ILE A 231 10.20 7.38 3.94
C ILE A 231 10.74 7.61 5.36
N PHE A 232 11.36 8.75 5.62
CA PHE A 232 11.93 9.07 6.93
C PHE A 232 10.88 9.21 8.02
N ASP A 233 9.64 9.60 7.69
CA ASP A 233 8.53 9.69 8.64
C ASP A 233 8.03 8.29 9.09
N TYR A 234 8.42 7.23 8.37
CA TYR A 234 8.13 5.84 8.73
C TYR A 234 9.24 5.19 9.57
N LEU A 235 10.43 5.82 9.64
CA LEU A 235 11.59 5.22 10.31
C LEU A 235 11.62 5.59 11.79
N PRO A 236 11.96 4.64 12.68
CA PRO A 236 12.17 4.93 14.09
C PRO A 236 13.46 5.75 14.29
N ALA A 237 13.58 6.40 15.45
CA ALA A 237 14.74 7.21 15.79
C ALA A 237 16.02 6.40 16.01
N ASP A 238 15.90 5.12 16.38
CA ASP A 238 17.01 4.20 16.67
C ASP A 238 17.45 3.39 15.43
N LEU A 239 17.64 4.05 14.30
CA LEU A 239 18.01 3.38 13.05
C LEU A 239 19.53 3.30 12.84
N GLN A 240 20.00 2.16 12.33
CA GLN A 240 21.34 2.02 11.77
C GLN A 240 21.30 2.06 10.23
N TRP A 241 22.00 3.03 9.64
CA TRP A 241 22.16 3.11 8.19
C TRP A 241 23.34 2.25 7.72
N LEU A 242 23.09 1.44 6.68
CA LEU A 242 24.14 0.76 5.91
C LEU A 242 24.00 1.24 4.46
N ALA A 243 25.09 1.73 3.89
CA ALA A 243 25.15 2.28 2.54
C ALA A 243 26.40 1.74 1.81
N PRO A 244 26.46 1.84 0.48
CA PRO A 244 27.67 1.50 -0.28
C PRO A 244 28.87 2.31 0.22
N LYS A 245 30.06 1.67 0.25
CA LYS A 245 31.28 2.28 0.83
C LYS A 245 31.62 3.61 0.18
N GLU A 246 31.35 3.73 -1.11
CA GLU A 246 31.65 4.89 -1.94
C GLU A 246 30.84 6.12 -1.52
N TRP A 247 29.69 5.95 -0.87
CA TRP A 247 28.81 7.05 -0.48
C TRP A 247 29.21 7.67 0.85
N PHE A 248 29.94 6.95 1.72
CA PHE A 248 30.27 7.45 3.06
C PHE A 248 31.13 8.71 3.03
N SER A 249 32.07 8.85 2.09
CA SER A 249 32.91 10.04 1.98
C SER A 249 32.10 11.28 1.58
N GLN A 250 31.13 11.13 0.67
CA GLN A 250 30.24 12.20 0.24
C GLN A 250 29.24 12.58 1.36
N ILE A 251 28.63 11.59 2.01
CA ILE A 251 27.69 11.81 3.11
C ILE A 251 28.38 12.52 4.28
N GLN A 252 29.59 12.12 4.66
CA GLN A 252 30.35 12.80 5.72
C GLN A 252 30.68 14.24 5.37
N THR A 253 30.98 14.52 4.10
CA THR A 253 31.26 15.88 3.62
C THR A 253 30.02 16.76 3.72
N GLU A 254 28.86 16.27 3.27
CA GLU A 254 27.60 17.01 3.35
C GLU A 254 27.12 17.20 4.80
N ILE A 255 27.23 16.17 5.66
CA ILE A 255 26.89 16.29 7.10
C ILE A 255 27.79 17.33 7.79
N ALA A 256 29.07 17.43 7.43
CA ALA A 256 29.96 18.44 8.00
C ALA A 256 29.63 19.88 7.56
N ASN A 257 28.84 20.03 6.49
CA ASN A 257 28.42 21.32 5.94
C ASN A 257 27.02 21.79 6.44
N VAL A 258 26.33 20.97 7.24
CA VAL A 258 25.03 21.25 7.86
C VAL A 258 25.20 21.54 9.35
#